data_AF-A0A2E6TQC7-F1
#
_entry.id   AF-A0A2E6TQC7-F1
#
_cell.length_a   1.000
_cell.length_b   1.000
_cell.length_c   1.000
_cell.angle_alpha   90.00
_cell.angle_beta   90.00
_cell.angle_gamma   90.00
#
_symmetry.space_group_name_H-M   'P 1'
#
loop_
_entity.id
_entity.type
_entity.pdbx_description
1 polymer ?
#
loop_
_entity_poly.entity_id
_entity_poly.type
_entity_poly.pdbx_seq_one_letter_code
_entity_poly.pdbx_strand_id
1 'polypeptide(L)'
;MATQGNLFELFKVALDTHENLLHAETQAIAAKHLDTIEEILEKKDQSLEILISSKEHLPNNFQNDATISSQMDRVLELQRRNAASFKRFFDERSRKEKGLDEKLSSSDRRLRKTYLNPDR
;
A
#
# COMPACT_ATOMS: atom_id res chain seq x y z
N MET A 1 -21.10 5.60 22.01
CA MET A 1 -21.66 5.40 20.66
C MET A 1 -20.92 6.32 19.72
N ALA A 2 -20.19 5.79 18.74
CA ALA A 2 -19.58 6.63 17.70
C ALA A 2 -20.69 7.15 16.79
N THR A 3 -20.77 8.46 16.59
CA THR A 3 -21.71 9.08 15.65
C THR A 3 -21.22 8.86 14.22
N GLN A 4 -22.12 8.82 13.23
CA GLN A 4 -21.75 8.67 11.81
C GLN A 4 -20.72 9.71 11.34
N GLY A 5 -20.75 10.93 11.89
CA GLY A 5 -19.74 11.95 11.61
C GLY A 5 -18.33 11.57 12.07
N ASN A 6 -18.20 10.86 13.20
CA ASN A 6 -16.90 10.41 13.71
C ASN A 6 -16.29 9.29 12.84
N LEU A 7 -17.14 8.44 12.25
CA LEU A 7 -16.71 7.35 11.37
C LEU A 7 -16.26 7.86 9.99
N PHE A 8 -16.91 8.92 9.49
CA PHE A 8 -16.48 9.59 8.26
C PHE A 8 -15.15 10.31 8.41
N GLU A 9 -14.94 10.99 9.52
CA GLU A 9 -13.64 11.60 9.82
C GLU A 9 -12.54 10.54 10.02
N LEU A 10 -12.86 9.42 10.68
CA LEU A 10 -11.94 8.29 10.77
C LEU A 10 -11.57 7.72 9.40
N PHE A 11 -12.54 7.57 8.50
CA PHE A 11 -12.30 7.12 7.14
C PHE A 11 -11.37 8.08 6.38
N LYS A 12 -11.60 9.40 6.48
CA LYS A 12 -10.72 10.42 5.86
C LYS A 12 -9.30 10.35 6.38
N VAL A 13 -9.14 10.27 7.71
CA VAL A 13 -7.81 10.17 8.34
C VAL A 13 -7.12 8.88 7.90
N ALA A 14 -7.85 7.77 7.82
CA ALA A 14 -7.30 6.51 7.34
C ALA A 14 -6.89 6.57 5.86
N LEU A 15 -7.68 7.25 5.02
CA LEU A 15 -7.39 7.45 3.60
C LEU A 15 -6.13 8.30 3.38
N ASP A 16 -6.02 9.41 4.11
CA ASP A 16 -4.84 10.29 4.09
C ASP A 16 -3.59 9.55 4.62
N THR A 17 -3.73 8.80 5.70
CA THR A 17 -2.65 7.96 6.24
C THR A 17 -2.19 6.94 5.21
N HIS A 18 -3.11 6.29 4.51
CA HIS A 18 -2.79 5.31 3.48
C HIS A 18 -2.07 5.95 2.28
N GLU A 19 -2.52 7.12 1.83
CA GLU A 19 -1.85 7.89 0.77
C GLU A 19 -0.41 8.27 1.16
N ASN A 20 -0.21 8.73 2.40
CA ASN A 20 1.12 9.06 2.93
C ASN A 20 2.05 7.83 2.98
N LEU A 21 1.52 6.67 3.38
CA LEU A 21 2.27 5.41 3.36
C LEU A 21 2.66 4.99 1.93
N LEU A 22 1.78 5.23 0.95
CA LEU A 22 2.11 4.97 -0.45
C LEU A 22 3.22 5.89 -0.96
N HIS A 23 3.25 7.15 -0.57
CA HIS A 23 4.36 8.04 -0.89
C HIS A 23 5.67 7.61 -0.23
N ALA A 24 5.61 7.17 1.03
CA ALA A 24 6.78 6.61 1.72
C ALA A 24 7.29 5.35 1.02
N GLU A 25 6.39 4.46 0.58
CA GLU A 25 6.72 3.27 -0.19
C GLU A 25 7.41 3.63 -1.52
N THR A 26 6.92 4.63 -2.25
CA THR A 26 7.57 5.11 -3.48
C THR A 26 9.02 5.52 -3.22
N GLN A 27 9.26 6.27 -2.14
CA GLN A 27 10.59 6.74 -1.76
C GLN A 27 11.49 5.58 -1.34
N ALA A 28 10.97 4.63 -0.55
CA ALA A 28 11.71 3.46 -0.09
C ALA A 28 12.08 2.52 -1.26
N ILE A 29 11.20 2.34 -2.24
CA ILE A 29 11.48 1.61 -3.49
C ILE A 29 12.59 2.30 -4.28
N ALA A 30 12.50 3.62 -4.46
CA ALA A 30 13.52 4.39 -5.17
C ALA A 30 14.90 4.31 -4.46
N ALA A 31 14.90 4.36 -3.13
CA ALA A 31 16.09 4.21 -2.31
C ALA A 31 16.59 2.75 -2.19
N LYS A 32 15.78 1.77 -2.64
CA LYS A 32 16.08 0.32 -2.54
C LYS A 32 16.22 -0.16 -1.08
N HIS A 33 15.53 0.48 -0.14
CA HIS A 33 15.57 0.18 1.28
C HIS A 33 14.53 -0.89 1.65
N LEU A 34 14.92 -2.17 1.60
CA LEU A 34 14.02 -3.30 1.81
C LEU A 34 13.39 -3.35 3.20
N ASP A 35 14.18 -3.14 4.26
CA ASP A 35 13.68 -3.19 5.63
C ASP A 35 12.59 -2.13 5.86
N THR A 36 12.80 -0.94 5.28
CA THR A 36 11.82 0.15 5.30
C THR A 36 10.57 -0.19 4.48
N ILE A 37 10.71 -0.88 3.33
CA ILE A 37 9.55 -1.35 2.54
C ILE A 37 8.72 -2.36 3.36
N GLU A 38 9.37 -3.29 4.06
CA GLU A 38 8.69 -4.29 4.89
C GLU A 38 7.90 -3.63 6.04
N GLU A 39 8.49 -2.66 6.73
CA GLU A 39 7.81 -1.89 7.78
C GLU A 39 6.62 -1.08 7.22
N ILE A 40 6.79 -0.46 6.05
CA ILE A 40 5.72 0.30 5.39
C ILE A 40 4.56 -0.62 4.99
N LEU A 41 4.84 -1.83 4.51
CA LEU A 41 3.81 -2.79 4.15
C LEU A 41 2.95 -3.20 5.36
N GLU A 42 3.56 -3.47 6.50
CA GLU A 42 2.82 -3.79 7.73
C GLU A 42 1.89 -2.65 8.16
N LYS A 43 2.37 -1.40 8.05
CA LYS A 43 1.55 -0.21 8.33
C LYS A 43 0.45 -0.01 7.28
N LYS A 44 0.72 -0.34 6.01
CA LYS A 44 -0.28 -0.28 4.93
C LYS A 44 -1.42 -1.26 5.18
N ASP A 45 -1.12 -2.49 5.58
CA ASP A 45 -2.14 -3.50 5.90
C ASP A 45 -3.05 -3.01 7.04
N GLN A 46 -2.46 -2.49 8.12
CA GLN A 46 -3.23 -1.91 9.24
C GLN A 46 -4.12 -0.73 8.80
N SER A 47 -3.58 0.21 8.03
CA SER A 47 -4.36 1.34 7.54
C SER A 47 -5.48 0.92 6.58
N LEU A 48 -5.27 -0.14 5.79
CA LEU A 48 -6.27 -0.69 4.87
C LEU A 48 -7.41 -1.38 5.63
N GLU A 49 -7.09 -2.12 6.69
CA GLU A 49 -8.11 -2.69 7.59
C GLU A 49 -9.00 -1.59 8.19
N ILE A 50 -8.40 -0.51 8.68
CA ILE A 50 -9.14 0.64 9.23
C ILE A 50 -10.02 1.28 8.14
N LEU A 51 -9.51 1.44 6.92
CA LEU A 51 -10.27 1.95 5.78
C LEU A 51 -11.48 1.08 5.44
N ILE A 52 -11.31 -0.24 5.42
CA ILE A 52 -12.39 -1.19 5.13
C ILE A 52 -13.43 -1.16 6.26
N SER A 53 -13.00 -1.28 7.52
CA SER A 53 -13.92 -1.28 8.67
C SER A 53 -14.68 0.05 8.81
N SER A 54 -14.02 1.19 8.57
CA SER A 54 -14.70 2.49 8.60
C SER A 54 -15.69 2.63 7.45
N LYS A 55 -15.35 2.16 6.23
CA LYS A 55 -16.23 2.15 5.06
C LYS A 55 -17.52 1.36 5.29
N GLU A 56 -17.48 0.22 5.98
CA GLU A 56 -18.68 -0.60 6.27
C GLU A 56 -19.76 0.15 7.05
N HIS A 57 -19.39 1.20 7.75
CA HIS A 57 -20.30 2.03 8.54
C HIS A 57 -20.67 3.36 7.87
N LEU A 58 -20.14 3.64 6.67
CA LEU A 58 -20.49 4.83 5.91
C LEU A 58 -21.77 4.62 5.10
N PRO A 59 -22.57 5.69 4.91
CA PRO A 59 -23.72 5.62 4.02
C PRO A 59 -23.26 5.39 2.57
N ASN A 60 -24.01 4.60 1.80
CA ASN A 60 -23.65 4.18 0.43
C ASN A 60 -23.31 5.34 -0.54
N ASN A 61 -23.70 6.58 -0.23
CA ASN A 61 -23.45 7.76 -1.04
C ASN A 61 -22.20 8.55 -0.63
N PHE A 62 -21.35 8.04 0.27
CA PHE A 62 -20.13 8.74 0.72
C PHE A 62 -19.16 9.07 -0.44
N GLN A 63 -19.24 8.32 -1.54
CA GLN A 63 -18.46 8.54 -2.76
C GLN A 63 -18.94 9.75 -3.58
N ASN A 64 -20.12 10.32 -3.27
CA ASN A 64 -20.60 11.53 -3.92
C ASN A 64 -19.79 12.77 -3.50
N ASP A 65 -19.00 12.67 -2.44
CA ASP A 65 -17.99 13.68 -2.13
C ASP A 65 -16.85 13.57 -3.15
N ALA A 66 -16.79 14.53 -4.06
CA ALA A 66 -15.80 14.59 -5.13
C ALA A 66 -14.35 14.58 -4.60
N THR A 67 -14.13 15.12 -3.40
CA THR A 67 -12.81 15.13 -2.75
C THR A 67 -12.40 13.71 -2.39
N ILE A 68 -13.31 12.96 -1.78
CA ILE A 68 -13.08 11.56 -1.37
C ILE A 68 -12.88 10.68 -2.60
N SER A 69 -13.75 10.80 -3.61
CA SER A 69 -13.61 10.04 -4.85
C SER A 69 -12.25 10.31 -5.51
N SER A 70 -11.87 11.58 -5.64
CA SER A 70 -10.59 11.95 -6.25
C SER A 70 -9.39 11.43 -5.45
N GLN A 71 -9.47 11.43 -4.12
CA GLN A 71 -8.42 10.90 -3.27
C GLN A 71 -8.31 9.36 -3.38
N MET A 72 -9.44 8.66 -3.42
CA MET A 72 -9.46 7.21 -3.66
C MET A 72 -8.84 6.84 -5.01
N ASP A 73 -9.16 7.59 -6.07
CA ASP A 73 -8.55 7.37 -7.40
C ASP A 73 -7.04 7.56 -7.36
N ARG A 74 -6.55 8.59 -6.67
CA ARG A 74 -5.13 8.85 -6.50
C ARG A 74 -4.43 7.74 -5.71
N VAL A 75 -5.04 7.27 -4.63
CA VAL A 75 -4.55 6.13 -3.84
C VAL A 75 -4.43 4.87 -4.70
N LEU A 76 -5.44 4.57 -5.51
CA LEU A 76 -5.41 3.44 -6.43
C LEU A 76 -4.31 3.57 -7.50
N GLU A 77 -4.10 4.78 -8.03
CA GLU A 77 -3.01 5.05 -8.97
C GLU A 77 -1.64 4.85 -8.31
N LEU A 78 -1.44 5.39 -7.11
CA LEU A 78 -0.20 5.26 -6.35
C LEU A 78 0.10 3.78 -6.02
N GLN A 79 -0.89 3.02 -5.59
CA GLN A 79 -0.76 1.57 -5.35
C GLN A 79 -0.29 0.84 -6.61
N ARG A 80 -0.91 1.12 -7.76
CA ARG A 80 -0.54 0.51 -9.05
C ARG A 80 0.88 0.88 -9.47
N ARG A 81 1.25 2.15 -9.33
CA ARG A 81 2.60 2.64 -9.65
C ARG A 81 3.64 2.00 -8.74
N ASN A 82 3.41 1.93 -7.44
CA ASN A 82 4.32 1.33 -6.49
C ASN A 82 4.51 -0.16 -6.75
N ALA A 83 3.44 -0.91 -7.01
CA ALA A 83 3.54 -2.31 -7.37
C ALA A 83 4.36 -2.54 -8.65
N ALA A 84 4.14 -1.71 -9.68
CA ALA A 84 4.91 -1.79 -10.93
C ALA A 84 6.40 -1.45 -10.70
N SER A 85 6.69 -0.41 -9.92
CA SER A 85 8.05 0.00 -9.57
C SER A 85 8.78 -1.05 -8.75
N PHE A 86 8.11 -1.63 -7.75
CA PHE A 86 8.66 -2.72 -6.94
C PHE A 86 8.97 -3.95 -7.79
N LYS A 87 8.04 -4.35 -8.68
CA LYS A 87 8.24 -5.48 -9.60
C LYS A 87 9.47 -5.29 -10.47
N ARG A 88 9.65 -4.09 -11.05
CA ARG A 88 10.85 -3.75 -11.86
C ARG A 88 12.13 -3.82 -11.03
N PHE A 89 12.13 -3.23 -9.84
CA PHE A 89 13.26 -3.28 -8.92
C PHE A 89 13.66 -4.73 -8.60
N PHE A 90 12.68 -5.59 -8.32
CA PHE A 90 12.90 -6.99 -7.99
C PHE A 90 13.38 -7.80 -9.21
N ASP A 91 12.82 -7.57 -10.40
CA ASP A 91 13.24 -8.21 -11.65
C ASP A 91 14.69 -7.84 -12.02
N GLU A 92 15.09 -6.57 -11.84
CA GLU A 92 16.47 -6.11 -12.02
C GLU A 92 17.44 -6.79 -11.05
N ARG A 93 17.05 -6.91 -9.78
CA ARG A 93 17.86 -7.58 -8.76
C ARG A 93 18.00 -9.07 -9.05
N SER A 94 16.90 -9.75 -9.38
CA SER A 94 16.88 -11.18 -9.73
C SER A 94 17.76 -11.49 -10.95
N ARG A 95 17.78 -10.59 -11.96
CA ARG A 95 18.67 -10.75 -13.13
C ARG A 95 20.15 -10.58 -12.77
N LYS A 96 20.48 -9.73 -11.79
CA LYS A 96 21.85 -9.56 -11.28
C LYS A 96 22.28 -10.73 -10.38
N GLU A 97 21.36 -11.29 -9.61
CA GLU A 97 21.60 -12.44 -8.72
C GLU A 97 21.57 -13.80 -9.45
N LYS A 98 21.08 -13.90 -10.69
CA LYS A 98 21.16 -15.12 -11.51
C LYS A 98 22.59 -15.58 -11.87
N GLY A 99 23.63 -14.89 -11.39
CA GLY A 99 25.02 -15.37 -11.38
C GLY A 99 25.51 -15.86 -10.00
N LEU A 100 24.71 -15.73 -8.95
CA LEU A 100 25.01 -16.00 -7.54
C LEU A 100 23.74 -16.54 -6.84
N ASP A 101 23.27 -17.69 -7.31
CA ASP A 101 22.05 -18.35 -6.84
C ASP A 101 22.29 -18.99 -5.46
N GLU A 102 22.32 -18.21 -4.37
CA GLU A 102 22.33 -18.82 -3.01
C GLU A 102 21.91 -17.97 -1.79
N LYS A 103 21.56 -16.67 -1.89
CA LYS A 103 21.23 -15.87 -0.68
C LYS A 103 20.09 -14.86 -0.82
N LEU A 104 18.92 -15.29 -1.27
CA LEU A 104 17.69 -14.49 -1.04
C LEU A 104 17.28 -14.60 0.44
N SER A 105 17.21 -13.46 1.14
CA SER A 105 16.79 -13.40 2.54
C SER A 105 15.30 -13.80 2.68
N SER A 106 14.88 -14.19 3.90
CA SER A 106 13.47 -14.50 4.19
C SER A 106 12.53 -13.33 3.85
N SER A 107 12.99 -12.10 4.06
CA SER A 107 12.25 -10.87 3.73
C SER A 107 12.06 -10.71 2.22
N ASP A 108 13.09 -11.00 1.40
CA ASP A 108 12.97 -10.95 -0.06
C ASP A 108 11.91 -11.92 -0.58
N ARG A 109 11.81 -13.12 0.00
CA ARG A 109 10.77 -14.11 -0.37
C ARG A 109 9.37 -13.64 -0.01
N ARG A 110 9.20 -13.00 1.16
CA ARG A 110 7.91 -12.47 1.62
C ARG A 110 7.44 -11.34 0.71
N LEU A 111 8.30 -10.38 0.42
CA LEU A 111 8.01 -9.28 -0.50
C LEU A 111 7.67 -9.78 -1.90
N ARG A 112 8.41 -10.78 -2.39
CA ARG A 112 8.11 -11.43 -3.67
C ARG A 112 6.67 -11.95 -3.72
N LYS A 113 6.20 -12.59 -2.66
CA LYS A 113 4.84 -13.13 -2.59
C LYS A 113 3.78 -12.02 -2.65
N THR A 114 3.98 -10.92 -1.94
CA THR A 114 3.02 -9.81 -1.86
C THR A 114 2.84 -9.08 -3.19
N TYR A 115 3.92 -8.87 -3.97
CA TYR A 115 3.84 -8.09 -5.22
C TYR A 115 3.72 -8.92 -6.50
N LEU A 116 4.15 -10.19 -6.50
CA LEU A 116 4.00 -11.06 -7.68
C LEU A 116 2.70 -11.88 -7.68
N ASN A 117 2.01 -11.99 -6.54
CA ASN A 117 0.67 -12.57 -6.44
C ASN A 117 -0.32 -11.56 -5.82
N PRO A 118 -0.75 -10.53 -6.57
CA PRO A 118 -1.73 -9.57 -6.08
C PRO A 118 -3.15 -10.15 -5.94
N ASP A 119 -3.42 -11.38 -6.41
CA ASP A 119 -4.74 -12.04 -6.36
C ASP A 119 -5.01 -12.77 -5.02
N ARG A 120 -5.13 -12.02 -3.92
CA ARG A 120 -5.81 -12.49 -2.71
C ARG A 120 -6.84 -11.50 -2.24
#